data_AF-A0A2D8CGC9-F1
#
_entry.id   AF-A0A2D8CGC9-F1
#
_cell.length_a   1.000
_cell.length_b   1.000
_cell.length_c   1.000
_cell.angle_alpha   90.00
_cell.angle_beta   90.00
_cell.angle_gamma   90.00
#
_symmetry.space_group_name_H-M   'P 1'
#
loop_
_entity.id
_entity.type
_entity.pdbx_description
1 polymer ?
#
loop_
_entity_poly.entity_id
_entity_poly.type
_entity_poly.pdbx_seq_one_letter_code
_entity_poly.pdbx_strand_id
1 'polypeptide(L)' 'MRTSVDIPDEIMKKAKIKAVEEGISLKDLIIRSLKNELELKAKTAGTPWKDLKGKGSTADLSPDKSGFSDF' A
#
# COMPACT_ATOMS: atom_id res chain seq x y z
N MET A 1 -19.78 -7.91 -18.40
CA MET A 1 -19.52 -6.65 -19.13
C MET A 1 -18.30 -6.87 -20.01
N ARG A 2 -18.33 -6.45 -21.29
CA ARG A 2 -17.16 -6.53 -22.18
C ARG A 2 -16.50 -5.16 -22.19
N THR A 3 -15.24 -5.10 -21.79
CA THR A 3 -14.41 -3.89 -21.83
C THR A 3 -13.25 -4.13 -22.78
N SER A 4 -12.92 -3.11 -23.56
CA SER A 4 -11.76 -3.09 -24.46
C SER A 4 -10.73 -2.14 -23.87
N VAL A 5 -9.46 -2.55 -23.87
CA VAL A 5 -8.34 -1.74 -23.37
C VAL A 5 -7.20 -1.89 -24.38
N ASP A 6 -6.60 -0.77 -24.77
CA ASP A 6 -5.43 -0.78 -25.63
C ASP A 6 -4.19 -1.15 -24.82
N ILE A 7 -3.47 -2.17 -25.28
CA ILE A 7 -2.26 -2.68 -24.65
C ILE A 7 -1.17 -2.71 -25.71
N PRO A 8 -0.02 -2.07 -25.49
CA PRO A 8 1.13 -2.16 -26.39
C PRO A 8 1.54 -3.62 -26.63
N ASP A 9 1.92 -3.92 -27.87
CA ASP A 9 2.28 -5.28 -28.30
C ASP A 9 3.38 -5.93 -27.44
N GLU A 10 4.37 -5.13 -27.03
CA GLU A 10 5.45 -5.61 -26.17
C GLU A 10 4.94 -6.11 -24.82
N ILE A 11 3.98 -5.39 -24.23
CA ILE A 11 3.37 -5.75 -22.95
C ILE A 11 2.47 -6.98 -23.15
N MET A 12 1.72 -7.02 -24.24
CA MET A 12 0.84 -8.16 -24.56
C MET A 12 1.62 -9.45 -24.76
N LYS A 13 2.79 -9.40 -25.41
CA LYS A 13 3.69 -10.56 -25.55
C LYS A 13 4.17 -11.06 -24.19
N LYS A 14 4.67 -10.17 -23.33
CA LYS A 14 5.14 -10.52 -21.98
C LYS A 14 4.01 -11.11 -21.12
N ALA A 15 2.81 -10.53 -21.20
CA ALA A 15 1.64 -11.03 -20.48
C ALA A 15 1.25 -12.46 -20.92
N LYS A 16 1.31 -12.76 -22.22
CA LYS A 16 1.06 -14.12 -22.74
C LYS A 16 2.10 -15.13 -22.25
N ILE A 17 3.38 -14.78 -22.31
CA ILE A 17 4.46 -15.65 -21.82
C ILE A 17 4.22 -15.98 -20.34
N LYS A 18 3.98 -14.96 -19.52
CA LYS A 18 3.72 -15.13 -18.09
C LYS A 18 2.47 -15.96 -17.79
N ALA A 19 1.41 -15.79 -18.59
CA ALA A 19 0.19 -16.59 -18.44
C ALA A 19 0.46 -18.09 -18.70
N VAL A 20 1.28 -18.39 -19.72
CA VAL A 20 1.68 -19.76 -20.05
C VAL A 20 2.58 -20.36 -18.96
N GLU A 21 3.57 -19.61 -18.47
CA GLU A 21 4.47 -20.04 -17.40
C GLU A 21 3.72 -20.39 -16.11
N GLU A 22 2.68 -19.61 -15.79
CA GLU A 22 1.85 -19.84 -14.60
C GLU A 22 0.71 -20.86 -14.85
N GLY A 23 0.52 -21.33 -16.09
CA GLY A 23 -0.55 -22.27 -16.45
C GLY A 23 -1.97 -21.70 -16.34
N ILE A 24 -2.13 -20.38 -16.42
CA ILE A 24 -3.41 -19.68 -16.27
C ILE A 24 -3.85 -19.00 -17.57
N SER A 25 -5.13 -18.66 -17.66
CA SER A 25 -5.61 -17.88 -18.80
C SER A 25 -5.11 -16.43 -18.73
N LEU A 26 -4.90 -15.80 -19.89
CA LEU A 26 -4.52 -14.39 -19.98
C LEU A 26 -5.56 -13.46 -19.32
N LYS A 27 -6.84 -13.85 -19.38
CA LYS A 27 -7.92 -13.12 -18.70
C LYS A 27 -7.73 -13.15 -17.19
N ASP A 28 -7.42 -14.31 -16.62
CA ASP A 28 -7.23 -14.47 -15.17
C ASP A 28 -5.98 -13.72 -14.69
N LEU A 29 -4.91 -13.74 -15.49
CA LEU A 29 -3.71 -12.95 -15.22
C LEU A 29 -4.03 -11.45 -15.14
N ILE A 30 -4.82 -10.93 -16.09
CA ILE A 30 -5.22 -9.52 -16.11
C ILE A 30 -6.11 -9.19 -14.91
N ILE A 31 -7.11 -10.02 -14.61
CA ILE A 31 -8.01 -9.80 -13.46
C ILE A 31 -7.23 -9.82 -12.14
N ARG A 32 -6.35 -10.81 -11.94
CA ARG A 32 -5.53 -10.92 -10.73
C ARG A 32 -4.64 -9.70 -10.55
N SER A 33 -3.99 -9.26 -11.63
CA SER A 33 -3.10 -8.10 -11.60
C SER A 33 -3.87 -6.82 -11.27
N LEU A 34 -5.04 -6.61 -11.91
CA LEU A 34 -5.90 -5.46 -11.61
C LEU A 34 -6.42 -5.47 -10.16
N LYS A 35 -6.84 -6.62 -9.64
CA LYS A 35 -7.27 -6.73 -8.23
C LYS A 35 -6.14 -6.38 -7.28
N ASN A 36 -4.95 -6.92 -7.51
CA ASN A 36 -3.79 -6.66 -6.65
C ASN A 36 -3.43 -5.17 -6.64
N GLU A 37 -3.40 -4.51 -7.80
CA GLU A 37 -3.13 -3.06 -7.91
C GLU A 37 -4.18 -2.21 -7.17
N LEU A 38 -5.47 -2.59 -7.25
CA LEU A 38 -6.55 -1.88 -6.57
C LEU A 38 -6.54 -2.09 -5.04
N GLU A 39 -6.22 -3.31 -4.58
CA GLU A 39 -6.15 -3.63 -3.16
C GLU A 39 -4.88 -3.10 -2.48
N LEU A 40 -3.74 -3.08 -3.19
CA LEU A 40 -2.48 -2.53 -2.66
C LEU A 40 -2.57 -1.03 -2.40
N LYS A 41 -3.28 -0.27 -3.25
CA LYS A 41 -3.54 1.16 -3.01
C LYS A 41 -4.40 1.44 -1.77
N ALA A 42 -5.17 0.47 -1.28
CA ALA A 42 -5.93 0.64 -0.04
C ALA A 42 -5.05 0.58 1.22
N LYS A 43 -3.84 0.01 1.15
CA LYS A 43 -2.96 -0.18 2.32
C LYS A 43 -2.05 1.01 2.64
N THR A 44 -2.06 2.09 1.85
CA THR A 44 -1.23 3.29 2.07
C THR A 44 -1.93 4.42 2.84
N ALA A 45 -2.90 4.11 3.71
CA ALA A 45 -3.67 5.13 4.44
C ALA A 45 -3.54 5.10 5.98
N GLY A 46 -2.49 4.47 6.53
CA GLY A 46 -2.24 4.46 7.97
C GLY A 46 -0.75 4.57 8.27
N THR A 47 -0.21 5.79 8.25
CA THR A 47 1.12 6.00 8.78
C THR A 47 1.08 5.95 10.31
N PRO A 48 1.99 5.21 10.97
CA PRO A 48 1.89 4.85 12.40
C PRO A 48 1.93 6.06 13.34
N TRP A 49 2.43 7.20 12.88
CA TRP A 49 2.44 8.46 13.62
C TRP A 49 1.06 9.16 13.67
N LYS A 50 0.13 8.82 12.78
CA LYS A 50 -1.24 9.33 12.82
C LYS A 50 -2.00 8.81 14.06
N ASP A 51 -1.69 7.58 14.48
CA ASP A 51 -2.25 6.95 15.69
C ASP A 51 -1.60 7.42 17.01
N LEU A 52 -0.49 8.16 16.90
CA LEU A 52 0.24 8.73 18.04
C LEU A 52 -0.21 10.16 18.36
N LYS A 53 -1.05 10.78 17.52
CA LYS A 53 -1.56 12.14 17.74
C LYS A 53 -2.51 12.16 18.94
N GLY A 54 -2.08 12.77 20.04
CA GLY A 54 -2.87 12.88 21.28
C GLY A 54 -2.66 11.76 22.31
N LYS A 55 -1.73 10.82 22.06
CA LYS A 55 -1.33 9.80 23.05
C LYS A 55 -0.16 10.22 23.95
N GLY A 56 0.42 11.41 23.74
CA GLY A 56 1.40 11.98 24.65
C GLY A 56 0.71 12.49 25.91
N SER A 57 0.86 11.79 27.03
CA SER A 57 0.41 12.27 28.34
C SER A 57 1.49 13.14 28.97
N THR A 58 1.15 14.37 29.34
CA THR A 58 2.01 15.25 30.15
C THR A 58 1.78 15.06 31.65
N ALA A 59 0.89 14.14 32.05
CA ALA A 59 0.49 13.97 33.45
C ALA A 59 1.64 13.49 34.36
N ASP A 60 2.61 12.76 33.80
CA ASP A 60 3.78 12.26 34.52
C ASP A 60 4.99 13.22 34.48
N LEU A 61 4.88 14.35 33.78
CA LEU A 61 5.93 15.37 33.70
C LEU A 61 5.74 16.36 34.85
N SER A 62 6.22 15.98 36.05
CA SER A 62 6.31 16.91 37.18
C SER A 62 7.44 17.92 36.95
N PRO A 63 7.23 19.22 37.23
CA PRO A 63 8.26 20.26 37.14
C PRO A 63 9.56 19.89 37.87
N ASP A 64 9.47 19.19 39.00
CA ASP A 64 10.60 18.76 39.84
C ASP A 64 11.52 17.71 39.19
N LYS A 65 11.11 17.10 38.06
CA LYS A 65 11.94 16.16 37.28
C LYS A 65 12.58 16.80 36.05
N SER A 66 12.34 18.10 35.81
CA SER A 66 13.08 18.81 34.77
C SER A 66 14.51 19.03 35.25
N GLY A 67 15.49 18.52 34.51
CA GLY A 67 16.93 18.72 34.77
C GLY A 67 17.42 20.16 34.53
N PHE A 68 16.49 21.12 34.51
CA PHE A 68 16.76 22.54 34.40
C PHE A 68 16.40 23.17 35.74
N SER A 69 17.30 23.04 36.71
CA SER A 69 17.25 23.82 37.94
C SER A 69 17.66 25.26 37.63
N ASP A 70 16.78 26.20 37.96
CA ASP A 70 16.97 27.63 38.25
C ASP A 70 18.26 28.30 37.73
N PHE A 71 18.11 29.16 36.71
CA PHE A 71 19.01 30.29 36.45
C PHE A 71 18.34 31.58 36.91
#